data_AF-A0A1E5RU77-F1
#
_entry.id   AF-A0A1E5RU77-F1
#
_cell.length_a   1.000
_cell.length_b   1.000
_cell.length_c   1.000
_cell.angle_alpha   90.00
_cell.angle_beta   90.00
_cell.angle_gamma   90.00
#
_symmetry.space_group_name_H-M   'P 1'
#
loop_
_entity.id
_entity.type
_entity.pdbx_description
1 polymer ?
#
loop_
_entity_poly.entity_id
_entity_poly.type
_entity_poly.pdbx_seq_one_letter_code
_entity_poly.pdbx_strand_id
1 'polypeptide(L)'
;MSNIILGDYPTPFYSQSNTRYANGNPLIRKINRACRSLEPDLALNLDVADYINEKQGSSARDAVLMIVKLITRSQQQHTAINALSLLDTIVKNCGYPVHLQISRKDFLNELVRNFSERPSIRQSFVERKILLFIEEWYQSLCKFSDYKQDMQFIKDMRKLLKYKGYTFPKVKEDDINVLKPNKHLKTQKEILKEQEIAQAAKLEELIRSGKPEDLKEANKLMQVMAGFKEDNAIKAKNAILEEIENLKNKSNLFQEMLSASTVDVTNDTILELYYSLKSSQLKFQHIIEEEEQSGDYDNSITSEILQLNDTINGLLTKFSSMKGDSFEAKGISPGQGGSNDVGDLLDLIDFSSSAEEPKNKDRPVTMDDLLGDLGSLNISSSHPQTSNIQLNNSNMDLLDTFSAPSPPPQQKTNTAFDDLLGGPGSKPSTATTVEDFNPFQEFASSPAKPSNELIQGVNDGLLSVSFEILSKSSTELSFKTIISNESSQIIDGIAIKLAVSKNNSLELKPQIKDVLKNNEKNGITQEATVKGADLNKVSVKYIIEYSFGQLSGVVKLI
;
A
#
# COMPACT_ATOMS: atom_id res chain seq x y z
N MET A 1 48.63 -45.73 16.75
CA MET A 1 47.79 -46.94 16.63
C MET A 1 46.94 -47.01 17.88
N SER A 2 45.61 -46.99 17.86
CA SER A 2 44.68 -46.91 16.72
C SER A 2 43.38 -46.24 17.15
N ASN A 3 42.66 -45.62 16.20
CA ASN A 3 41.33 -45.04 16.44
C ASN A 3 40.29 -46.14 16.72
N ILE A 4 39.36 -45.89 17.64
CA ILE A 4 38.01 -46.49 17.60
C ILE A 4 37.00 -45.35 17.78
N ILE A 5 36.13 -45.21 16.79
CA ILE A 5 34.99 -44.29 16.72
C ILE A 5 33.73 -45.10 17.05
N LEU A 6 32.81 -44.55 17.86
CA LEU A 6 31.37 -44.90 17.95
C LEU A 6 30.74 -44.08 19.10
N GLY A 7 29.66 -43.31 18.91
CA GLY A 7 28.98 -42.93 17.68
C GLY A 7 28.02 -41.76 17.93
N ASP A 8 27.80 -40.92 16.92
CA ASP A 8 26.91 -39.75 17.04
C ASP A 8 25.44 -40.16 17.11
N TYR A 9 24.70 -39.53 18.02
CA TYR A 9 23.24 -39.59 18.04
C TYR A 9 22.67 -38.75 16.88
N PRO A 10 21.64 -39.24 16.15
CA PRO A 10 21.09 -38.50 15.03
C PRO A 10 20.34 -37.26 15.51
N THR A 11 20.92 -36.08 15.27
CA THR A 11 20.17 -34.82 15.36
C THR A 11 19.11 -34.80 14.25
N PRO A 12 17.83 -34.52 14.57
CA PRO A 12 16.80 -34.43 13.54
C PRO A 12 17.01 -33.15 12.73
N PHE A 13 17.63 -33.30 11.55
CA PHE A 13 17.63 -32.27 10.51
C PHE A 13 16.18 -31.98 10.10
N TYR A 14 15.58 -30.96 10.70
CA TYR A 14 14.35 -30.36 10.19
C TYR A 14 14.67 -29.78 8.80
N SER A 15 14.06 -30.37 7.78
CA SER A 15 14.24 -29.94 6.40
C SER A 15 13.79 -28.49 6.23
N GLN A 16 14.70 -27.60 5.83
CA GLN A 16 14.39 -26.21 5.45
C GLN A 16 13.71 -26.14 4.07
N SER A 17 12.74 -27.03 3.83
CA SER A 17 12.00 -27.19 2.58
C SER A 17 10.67 -26.46 2.61
N ASN A 18 10.66 -25.16 2.98
CA ASN A 18 9.47 -24.31 2.80
C ASN A 18 9.74 -22.80 2.61
N THR A 19 11.01 -22.38 2.45
CA THR A 19 11.37 -20.96 2.25
C THR A 19 11.32 -20.48 0.80
N ARG A 20 11.21 -21.39 -0.19
CA ARG A 20 11.31 -21.03 -1.62
C ARG A 20 10.14 -20.20 -2.17
N TYR A 21 8.99 -20.16 -1.51
CA TYR A 21 7.85 -19.31 -1.91
C TYR A 21 7.87 -17.89 -1.31
N ALA A 22 8.78 -17.60 -0.35
CA ALA A 22 8.80 -16.32 0.35
C ALA A 22 9.55 -15.19 -0.39
N ASN A 23 10.36 -15.52 -1.40
CA ASN A 23 11.26 -14.55 -2.04
C ASN A 23 10.58 -13.69 -3.13
N GLY A 24 9.45 -14.13 -3.70
CA GLY A 24 8.78 -13.44 -4.81
C GLY A 24 8.13 -12.11 -4.41
N ASN A 25 7.19 -12.15 -3.47
CA ASN A 25 6.34 -11.00 -3.16
C ASN A 25 7.11 -9.90 -2.38
N PRO A 26 7.29 -8.67 -2.94
CA PRO A 26 8.01 -7.59 -2.26
C PRO A 26 7.38 -7.17 -0.92
N LEU A 27 6.05 -7.28 -0.77
CA LEU A 27 5.35 -7.04 0.49
C LEU A 27 5.87 -7.95 1.62
N ILE A 28 5.98 -9.25 1.33
CA ILE A 28 6.48 -10.25 2.28
C ILE A 28 7.94 -9.97 2.64
N ARG A 29 8.76 -9.46 1.71
CA ARG A 29 10.13 -9.04 1.98
C ARG A 29 10.18 -7.81 2.91
N LYS A 30 9.37 -6.76 2.66
CA LYS A 30 9.27 -5.58 3.54
C LYS A 30 8.82 -5.95 4.96
N ILE A 31 7.75 -6.74 5.10
CA ILE A 31 7.24 -7.21 6.41
C ILE A 31 8.31 -8.02 7.16
N ASN A 32 8.98 -8.98 6.51
CA ASN A 32 10.04 -9.75 7.16
C ASN A 32 11.23 -8.86 7.58
N ARG A 33 11.53 -7.79 6.83
CA ARG A 33 12.60 -6.84 7.20
C ARG A 33 12.22 -6.07 8.47
N ALA A 34 11.03 -5.48 8.51
CA ALA A 34 10.51 -4.75 9.68
C ALA A 34 10.49 -5.63 10.94
N CYS A 35 9.95 -6.86 10.85
CA CYS A 35 9.83 -7.74 12.02
C CYS A 35 11.13 -8.42 12.49
N ARG A 36 12.22 -8.38 11.69
CA ARG A 36 13.53 -8.98 12.04
C ARG A 36 14.52 -8.03 12.71
N SER A 37 14.24 -6.72 12.72
CA SER A 37 15.07 -5.77 13.45
C SER A 37 15.09 -6.09 14.94
N LEU A 38 16.20 -5.80 15.61
CA LEU A 38 16.30 -5.91 17.07
C LEU A 38 15.53 -4.79 17.78
N GLU A 39 15.50 -3.61 17.15
CA GLU A 39 14.76 -2.42 17.61
C GLU A 39 13.53 -2.16 16.74
N PRO A 40 12.44 -1.58 17.28
CA PRO A 40 11.24 -1.27 16.52
C PRO A 40 11.48 -0.10 15.56
N ASP A 41 11.75 -0.41 14.30
CA ASP A 41 11.96 0.57 13.24
C ASP A 41 10.62 1.08 12.69
N LEU A 42 10.21 2.28 13.13
CA LEU A 42 8.99 2.93 12.67
C LEU A 42 9.04 3.29 11.18
N ALA A 43 10.21 3.64 10.64
CA ALA A 43 10.35 4.02 9.22
C ALA A 43 10.08 2.81 8.32
N LEU A 44 10.56 1.61 8.69
CA LEU A 44 10.21 0.37 7.99
C LEU A 44 8.74 -0.02 8.16
N ASN A 45 8.09 0.33 9.28
CA ASN A 45 6.66 0.08 9.45
C ASN A 45 5.81 1.00 8.55
N LEU A 46 6.21 2.27 8.40
CA LEU A 46 5.57 3.21 7.48
C LEU A 46 5.78 2.81 6.02
N ASP A 47 7.00 2.39 5.62
CA ASP A 47 7.27 1.84 4.27
C ASP A 47 6.41 0.61 3.91
N VAL A 48 5.97 -0.17 4.91
CA VAL A 48 4.98 -1.25 4.71
C VAL A 48 3.56 -0.69 4.55
N ALA A 49 3.17 0.30 5.36
CA ALA A 49 1.86 0.95 5.27
C ALA A 49 1.65 1.66 3.92
N ASP A 50 2.65 2.42 3.47
CA ASP A 50 2.66 3.12 2.19
C ASP A 50 2.55 2.14 1.02
N TYR A 51 3.28 1.02 1.07
CA TYR A 51 3.19 -0.02 0.04
C TYR A 51 1.80 -0.69 -0.01
N ILE A 52 1.12 -0.85 1.13
CA ILE A 52 -0.27 -1.35 1.18
C ILE A 52 -1.22 -0.30 0.56
N ASN A 53 -1.01 0.98 0.88
CA ASN A 53 -1.82 2.10 0.41
C ASN A 53 -1.64 2.40 -1.08
N GLU A 54 -0.46 2.17 -1.65
CA GLU A 54 -0.19 2.29 -3.09
C GLU A 54 -0.81 1.13 -3.88
N LYS A 55 -0.57 -0.11 -3.44
CA LYS A 55 -0.94 -1.30 -4.23
C LYS A 55 -2.40 -1.72 -4.08
N GLN A 56 -3.01 -1.45 -2.93
CA GLN A 56 -4.42 -1.74 -2.62
C GLN A 56 -4.84 -3.23 -2.82
N GLY A 57 -6.15 -3.49 -2.71
CA GLY A 57 -6.79 -4.80 -2.87
C GLY A 57 -6.23 -5.88 -1.93
N SER A 58 -6.03 -7.08 -2.46
CA SER A 58 -5.37 -8.23 -1.80
C SER A 58 -4.12 -7.92 -0.95
N SER A 59 -3.40 -6.82 -1.19
CA SER A 59 -2.20 -6.43 -0.44
C SER A 59 -2.46 -6.24 1.05
N ALA A 60 -3.58 -5.61 1.43
CA ALA A 60 -3.97 -5.43 2.84
C ALA A 60 -4.18 -6.79 3.53
N ARG A 61 -4.84 -7.72 2.84
CA ARG A 61 -5.08 -9.09 3.31
C ARG A 61 -3.78 -9.87 3.47
N ASP A 62 -2.92 -9.87 2.45
CA ASP A 62 -1.64 -10.59 2.47
C ASP A 62 -0.74 -10.09 3.60
N ALA A 63 -0.72 -8.77 3.84
CA ALA A 63 0.02 -8.17 4.93
C ALA A 63 -0.49 -8.66 6.29
N VAL A 64 -1.80 -8.49 6.54
CA VAL A 64 -2.46 -8.87 7.79
C VAL A 64 -2.30 -10.37 8.09
N LEU A 65 -2.46 -11.25 7.09
CA LEU A 65 -2.24 -12.69 7.24
C LEU A 65 -0.77 -13.06 7.49
N MET A 66 0.19 -12.35 6.90
CA MET A 66 1.61 -12.58 7.14
C MET A 66 2.00 -12.14 8.56
N ILE A 67 1.51 -10.99 9.00
CA ILE A 67 1.76 -10.42 10.32
C ILE A 67 1.24 -11.33 11.44
N VAL A 68 0.00 -11.84 11.34
CA VAL A 68 -0.51 -12.79 12.36
C VAL A 68 0.27 -14.10 12.38
N LYS A 69 0.71 -14.62 11.22
CA LYS A 69 1.59 -15.79 11.20
C LYS A 69 2.91 -15.52 11.91
N LEU A 70 3.48 -14.32 11.79
CA LEU A 70 4.67 -13.94 12.55
C LEU A 70 4.40 -13.81 14.04
N ILE A 71 3.28 -13.20 14.46
CA ILE A 71 2.88 -13.09 15.87
C ILE A 71 2.70 -14.48 16.51
N THR A 72 2.02 -15.39 15.81
CA THR A 72 1.56 -16.66 16.37
C THR A 72 2.59 -17.81 16.23
N ARG A 73 3.43 -17.78 15.18
CA ARG A 73 4.32 -18.92 14.81
C ARG A 73 5.82 -18.61 14.92
N SER A 74 6.21 -17.37 15.22
CA SER A 74 7.64 -17.07 15.45
C SER A 74 8.14 -17.72 16.74
N GLN A 75 9.35 -18.27 16.69
CA GLN A 75 10.05 -18.79 17.88
C GLN A 75 10.71 -17.67 18.70
N GLN A 76 10.76 -16.46 18.14
CA GLN A 76 11.51 -15.31 18.66
C GLN A 76 10.52 -14.26 19.17
N GLN A 77 10.50 -14.03 20.48
CA GLN A 77 9.54 -13.11 21.11
C GLN A 77 9.65 -11.67 20.57
N HIS A 78 10.86 -11.20 20.22
CA HIS A 78 11.04 -9.87 19.63
C HIS A 78 10.35 -9.74 18.26
N THR A 79 10.39 -10.79 17.43
CA THR A 79 9.69 -10.83 16.13
C THR A 79 8.18 -10.73 16.30
N ALA A 80 7.60 -11.41 17.31
CA ALA A 80 6.18 -11.30 17.61
C ALA A 80 5.79 -9.89 18.12
N ILE A 81 6.65 -9.25 18.93
CA ILE A 81 6.43 -7.89 19.43
C ILE A 81 6.53 -6.86 18.29
N ASN A 82 7.54 -6.98 17.42
CA ASN A 82 7.71 -6.08 16.28
C ASN A 82 6.61 -6.28 15.24
N ALA A 83 6.13 -7.52 15.04
CA ALA A 83 4.94 -7.79 14.23
C ALA A 83 3.65 -7.19 14.83
N LEU A 84 3.50 -7.16 16.16
CA LEU A 84 2.40 -6.43 16.82
C LEU A 84 2.55 -4.90 16.64
N SER A 85 3.77 -4.35 16.71
CA SER A 85 4.00 -2.93 16.45
C SER A 85 3.69 -2.56 15.00
N LEU A 86 4.09 -3.39 14.04
CA LEU A 86 3.77 -3.22 12.63
C LEU A 86 2.26 -3.31 12.38
N LEU A 87 1.56 -4.24 13.06
CA LEU A 87 0.10 -4.35 13.00
C LEU A 87 -0.58 -3.05 13.43
N ASP A 88 -0.10 -2.45 14.52
CA ASP A 88 -0.62 -1.16 15.01
C ASP A 88 -0.41 -0.04 13.99
N THR A 89 0.80 0.07 13.43
CA THR A 89 1.11 1.08 12.39
C THR A 89 0.20 0.92 11.16
N ILE A 90 -0.01 -0.30 10.63
CA ILE A 90 -0.87 -0.48 9.45
C ILE A 90 -2.37 -0.28 9.77
N VAL A 91 -2.83 -0.60 10.99
CA VAL A 91 -4.22 -0.34 11.39
C VAL A 91 -4.48 1.17 11.52
N LYS A 92 -3.48 1.94 11.96
CA LYS A 92 -3.56 3.41 12.08
C LYS A 92 -3.44 4.14 10.73
N ASN A 93 -2.66 3.61 9.78
CA ASN A 93 -2.34 4.31 8.52
C ASN A 93 -3.03 3.79 7.25
N CYS A 94 -3.56 2.55 7.22
CA CYS A 94 -4.11 1.96 5.99
C CYS A 94 -5.66 1.98 5.90
N GLY A 95 -6.35 2.52 6.91
CA GLY A 95 -7.79 2.70 6.90
C GLY A 95 -8.63 1.43 6.68
N TYR A 96 -9.80 1.61 6.07
CA TYR A 96 -10.83 0.57 6.00
C TYR A 96 -10.40 -0.78 5.40
N PRO A 97 -9.59 -0.86 4.32
CA PRO A 97 -9.14 -2.15 3.78
C PRO A 97 -8.42 -3.05 4.80
N VAL A 98 -7.63 -2.47 5.70
CA VAL A 98 -6.99 -3.20 6.80
C VAL A 98 -7.99 -3.45 7.95
N HIS A 99 -8.84 -2.47 8.29
CA HIS A 99 -9.88 -2.62 9.33
C HIS A 99 -10.81 -3.79 9.04
N LEU A 100 -11.23 -3.97 7.78
CA LEU A 100 -12.06 -5.08 7.33
C LEU A 100 -11.38 -6.44 7.54
N GLN A 101 -10.08 -6.54 7.27
CA GLN A 101 -9.32 -7.79 7.43
C GLN A 101 -9.07 -8.13 8.90
N ILE A 102 -8.80 -7.15 9.78
CA ILE A 102 -8.67 -7.41 11.23
C ILE A 102 -10.01 -7.74 11.91
N SER A 103 -11.14 -7.39 11.29
CA SER A 103 -12.47 -7.80 11.75
C SER A 103 -12.85 -9.22 11.30
N ARG A 104 -12.05 -9.91 10.48
CA ARG A 104 -12.38 -11.29 10.08
C ARG A 104 -12.28 -12.23 11.29
N LYS A 105 -13.31 -13.06 11.48
CA LYS A 105 -13.32 -14.15 12.47
C LYS A 105 -12.08 -15.05 12.37
N ASP A 106 -11.62 -15.32 11.15
CA ASP A 106 -10.44 -16.14 10.87
C ASP A 106 -9.15 -15.50 11.44
N PHE A 107 -8.97 -14.19 11.22
CA PHE A 107 -7.87 -13.39 11.77
C PHE A 107 -7.92 -13.36 13.29
N LEU A 108 -9.08 -13.03 13.89
CA LEU A 108 -9.22 -12.91 15.33
C LEU A 108 -8.95 -14.25 16.04
N ASN A 109 -9.37 -15.37 15.44
CA ASN A 109 -9.07 -16.70 15.95
C ASN A 109 -7.57 -17.06 15.82
N GLU A 110 -6.88 -16.69 14.74
CA GLU A 110 -5.43 -16.95 14.62
C GLU A 110 -4.59 -16.03 15.53
N LEU A 111 -5.03 -14.78 15.76
CA LEU A 111 -4.42 -13.83 16.70
C LEU A 111 -4.53 -14.32 18.16
N VAL A 112 -5.68 -14.87 18.54
CA VAL A 112 -5.97 -15.39 19.89
C VAL A 112 -5.52 -16.87 20.04
N ARG A 113 -4.96 -17.49 19.00
CA ARG A 113 -4.62 -18.94 18.98
C ARG A 113 -3.67 -19.40 20.10
N ASN A 114 -2.78 -18.53 20.57
CA ASN A 114 -1.82 -18.86 21.62
C ASN A 114 -2.35 -18.55 23.03
N PHE A 115 -3.60 -18.08 23.17
CA PHE A 115 -4.23 -17.81 24.46
C PHE A 115 -4.64 -19.13 25.12
N SER A 116 -4.37 -19.22 26.41
CA SER A 116 -4.83 -20.34 27.25
C SER A 116 -6.36 -20.31 27.43
N GLU A 117 -6.97 -21.45 27.76
CA GLU A 117 -8.44 -21.52 27.96
C GLU A 117 -8.91 -20.68 29.16
N ARG A 118 -8.03 -20.51 30.15
CA ARG A 118 -8.16 -19.63 31.30
C ARG A 118 -6.90 -18.76 31.40
N PRO A 119 -7.01 -17.49 31.79
CA PRO A 119 -5.85 -16.60 31.90
C PRO A 119 -4.78 -17.18 32.84
N SER A 120 -3.55 -17.31 32.34
CA SER A 120 -2.42 -17.74 33.15
C SER A 120 -2.02 -16.67 34.17
N ILE A 121 -1.44 -17.09 35.30
CA ILE A 121 -0.98 -16.21 36.39
C ILE A 121 0.11 -15.23 35.90
N ARG A 122 0.86 -15.62 34.85
CA ARG A 122 1.83 -14.75 34.16
C ARG A 122 1.46 -14.61 32.69
N GLN A 123 0.46 -13.77 32.43
CA GLN A 123 0.13 -13.31 31.09
C GLN A 123 1.38 -12.86 30.34
N SER A 124 1.59 -13.38 29.14
CA SER A 124 2.67 -12.96 28.26
C SER A 124 2.52 -11.49 27.86
N PHE A 125 3.64 -10.81 27.63
CA PHE A 125 3.63 -9.44 27.10
C PHE A 125 2.87 -9.35 25.77
N VAL A 126 2.98 -10.40 24.94
CA VAL A 126 2.26 -10.55 23.66
C VAL A 126 0.74 -10.66 23.89
N GLU A 127 0.29 -11.50 24.82
CA GLU A 127 -1.13 -11.62 25.20
C GLU A 127 -1.69 -10.28 25.70
N ARG A 128 -0.94 -9.58 26.57
CA ARG A 128 -1.35 -8.28 27.11
C ARG A 128 -1.46 -7.20 26.02
N LYS A 129 -0.54 -7.17 25.05
CA LYS A 129 -0.59 -6.26 23.91
C LYS A 129 -1.76 -6.57 22.97
N ILE A 130 -2.06 -7.84 22.73
CA ILE A 130 -3.24 -8.26 21.94
C ILE A 130 -4.54 -7.85 22.66
N LEU A 131 -4.64 -8.01 23.98
CA LEU A 131 -5.78 -7.53 24.76
C LEU A 131 -5.94 -6.01 24.68
N LEU A 132 -4.84 -5.26 24.73
CA LEU A 132 -4.85 -3.80 24.55
C LEU A 132 -5.42 -3.43 23.18
N PHE A 133 -4.92 -4.01 22.09
CA PHE A 133 -5.42 -3.73 20.73
C PHE A 133 -6.90 -4.10 20.56
N ILE A 134 -7.36 -5.22 21.10
CA ILE A 134 -8.78 -5.61 21.03
C ILE A 134 -9.68 -4.61 21.79
N GLU A 135 -9.22 -4.07 22.92
CA GLU A 135 -9.95 -3.00 23.62
C GLU A 135 -9.90 -1.68 22.83
N GLU A 136 -8.74 -1.32 22.27
CA GLU A 136 -8.52 -0.11 21.47
C GLU A 136 -9.45 -0.12 20.24
N TRP A 137 -9.43 -1.16 19.41
CA TRP A 137 -10.32 -1.31 18.25
C TRP A 137 -11.82 -1.39 18.64
N TYR A 138 -12.13 -1.87 19.84
CA TYR A 138 -13.49 -1.82 20.38
C TYR A 138 -13.91 -0.41 20.80
N GLN A 139 -12.98 0.42 21.30
CA GLN A 139 -13.28 1.78 21.72
C GLN A 139 -13.22 2.79 20.57
N SER A 140 -12.38 2.57 19.56
CA SER A 140 -12.29 3.38 18.33
C SER A 140 -13.21 2.85 17.23
N LEU A 141 -12.74 1.89 16.43
CA LEU A 141 -13.38 1.41 15.20
C LEU A 141 -14.84 0.98 15.42
N CYS A 142 -15.10 0.20 16.46
CA CYS A 142 -16.42 -0.33 16.77
C CYS A 142 -17.48 0.71 17.19
N LYS A 143 -17.06 1.92 17.59
CA LYS A 143 -17.92 3.02 18.05
C LYS A 143 -17.95 4.21 17.09
N PHE A 144 -16.82 4.54 16.47
CA PHE A 144 -16.62 5.80 15.73
C PHE A 144 -16.43 5.64 14.21
N SER A 145 -15.92 4.52 13.69
CA SER A 145 -15.81 4.28 12.23
C SER A 145 -17.18 4.32 11.55
N ASP A 146 -17.29 4.73 10.30
CA ASP A 146 -18.57 4.69 9.57
C ASP A 146 -19.06 3.25 9.32
N TYR A 147 -18.12 2.31 9.17
CA TYR A 147 -18.37 0.91 8.82
C TYR A 147 -18.59 -0.02 10.04
N LYS A 148 -19.29 0.48 11.08
CA LYS A 148 -19.51 -0.22 12.38
C LYS A 148 -20.17 -1.61 12.24
N GLN A 149 -20.86 -1.86 11.14
CA GLN A 149 -21.52 -3.13 10.83
C GLN A 149 -20.52 -4.23 10.46
N ASP A 150 -19.41 -3.87 9.81
CA ASP A 150 -18.37 -4.81 9.42
C ASP A 150 -17.41 -5.15 10.58
N MET A 151 -17.45 -4.35 11.67
CA MET A 151 -16.59 -4.47 12.87
C MET A 151 -17.16 -5.36 14.01
N GLN A 152 -18.22 -6.14 13.77
CA GLN A 152 -18.95 -6.84 14.85
C GLN A 152 -18.15 -7.99 15.49
N PHE A 153 -17.36 -8.74 14.73
CA PHE A 153 -16.59 -9.86 15.28
C PHE A 153 -15.54 -9.42 16.31
N ILE A 154 -15.05 -8.17 16.24
CA ILE A 154 -14.16 -7.58 17.26
C ILE A 154 -14.92 -7.44 18.60
N LYS A 155 -16.17 -6.98 18.55
CA LYS A 155 -17.06 -6.86 19.73
C LYS A 155 -17.33 -8.23 20.35
N ASP A 156 -17.60 -9.24 19.52
CA ASP A 156 -17.85 -10.61 19.96
C ASP A 156 -16.59 -11.26 20.56
N MET A 157 -15.42 -11.10 19.93
CA MET A 157 -14.16 -11.62 20.44
C MET A 157 -13.80 -10.99 21.80
N ARG A 158 -13.96 -9.67 21.93
CA ARG A 158 -13.81 -8.98 23.23
C ARG A 158 -14.75 -9.55 24.29
N LYS A 159 -16.04 -9.72 23.96
CA LYS A 159 -17.05 -10.27 24.88
C LYS A 159 -16.72 -11.70 25.30
N LEU A 160 -16.26 -12.54 24.37
CA LEU A 160 -15.82 -13.91 24.61
C LEU A 160 -14.59 -13.97 25.53
N LEU A 161 -13.56 -13.17 25.26
CA LEU A 161 -12.36 -13.09 26.11
C LEU A 161 -12.69 -12.59 27.52
N LYS A 162 -13.58 -11.60 27.64
CA LYS A 162 -14.07 -11.12 28.95
C LYS A 162 -14.81 -12.22 29.71
N TYR A 163 -15.64 -13.01 29.02
CA TYR A 163 -16.34 -14.17 29.61
C TYR A 163 -15.38 -15.28 30.05
N LYS A 164 -14.29 -15.51 29.32
CA LYS A 164 -13.18 -16.40 29.72
C LYS A 164 -12.35 -15.89 30.91
N GLY A 165 -12.65 -14.70 31.44
CA GLY A 165 -11.96 -14.11 32.59
C GLY A 165 -10.73 -13.27 32.25
N TYR A 166 -10.47 -12.95 30.98
CA TYR A 166 -9.40 -12.03 30.63
C TYR A 166 -9.74 -10.58 31.03
N THR A 167 -8.85 -9.97 31.80
CA THR A 167 -8.93 -8.55 32.17
C THR A 167 -8.30 -7.68 31.09
N PHE A 168 -9.08 -6.76 30.54
CA PHE A 168 -8.61 -5.80 29.54
C PHE A 168 -7.89 -4.62 30.21
N PRO A 169 -6.71 -4.20 29.70
CA PRO A 169 -6.05 -2.97 30.13
C PRO A 169 -6.91 -1.73 29.84
N LYS A 170 -6.63 -0.61 30.53
CA LYS A 170 -7.12 0.71 30.11
C LYS A 170 -6.34 1.15 28.88
N VAL A 171 -7.06 1.56 27.83
CA VAL A 171 -6.50 2.22 26.64
C VAL A 171 -6.35 3.71 26.96
N LYS A 172 -5.33 4.38 26.41
CA LYS A 172 -5.19 5.83 26.54
C LYS A 172 -6.17 6.55 25.62
N GLU A 173 -6.57 7.77 25.97
CA GLU A 173 -7.48 8.56 25.12
C GLU A 173 -6.81 8.92 23.79
N ASP A 174 -5.51 9.21 23.80
CA ASP A 174 -4.69 9.47 22.60
C ASP A 174 -4.76 8.31 21.59
N ASP A 175 -4.53 7.08 22.06
CA ASP A 175 -4.56 5.86 21.22
C ASP A 175 -5.96 5.67 20.57
N ILE A 176 -7.03 5.98 21.31
CA ILE A 176 -8.40 5.94 20.79
C ILE A 176 -8.61 7.05 19.76
N ASN A 177 -8.09 8.27 20.04
CA ASN A 177 -8.25 9.45 19.19
C ASN A 177 -7.60 9.27 17.81
N VAL A 178 -6.40 8.66 17.73
CA VAL A 178 -5.71 8.36 16.46
C VAL A 178 -6.57 7.49 15.52
N LEU A 179 -7.39 6.59 16.08
CA LEU A 179 -8.27 5.70 15.32
C LEU A 179 -9.72 6.20 15.18
N LYS A 180 -10.04 7.40 15.68
CA LYS A 180 -11.31 8.06 15.32
C LYS A 180 -11.16 8.64 13.91
N PRO A 181 -12.19 8.56 13.04
CA PRO A 181 -12.16 9.29 11.78
C PRO A 181 -12.05 10.78 12.09
N ASN A 182 -10.93 11.39 11.71
CA ASN A 182 -10.69 12.79 11.98
C ASN A 182 -11.55 13.64 11.03
N LYS A 183 -12.50 14.39 11.58
CA LYS A 183 -13.34 15.35 10.84
C LYS A 183 -12.52 16.62 10.52
N HIS A 184 -11.60 16.45 9.58
CA HIS A 184 -11.03 17.54 8.80
C HIS A 184 -11.80 17.67 7.49
N LEU A 185 -11.85 18.88 6.94
CA LEU A 185 -12.43 19.12 5.62
C LEU A 185 -11.69 18.27 4.58
N LYS A 186 -12.41 17.55 3.71
CA LYS A 186 -11.85 16.74 2.61
C LYS A 186 -12.38 17.26 1.29
N THR A 187 -11.60 17.11 0.22
CA THR A 187 -12.09 17.47 -1.13
C THR A 187 -13.08 16.42 -1.64
N GLN A 188 -13.87 16.80 -2.65
CA GLN A 188 -14.88 15.92 -3.23
C GLN A 188 -14.22 14.70 -3.91
N LYS A 189 -13.07 14.87 -4.62
CA LYS A 189 -12.26 13.73 -5.12
C LYS A 189 -11.71 12.84 -4.00
N GLU A 190 -11.31 13.43 -2.86
CA GLU A 190 -10.74 12.69 -1.72
C GLU A 190 -11.80 11.76 -1.08
N ILE A 191 -12.98 12.30 -0.78
CA ILE A 191 -14.12 11.53 -0.21
C ILE A 191 -14.54 10.41 -1.16
N LEU A 192 -14.69 10.71 -2.46
CA LEU A 192 -15.09 9.72 -3.46
C LEU A 192 -14.05 8.60 -3.62
N LYS A 193 -12.76 8.94 -3.62
CA LYS A 193 -11.66 7.96 -3.71
C LYS A 193 -11.60 7.06 -2.48
N GLU A 194 -11.75 7.62 -1.27
CA GLU A 194 -11.80 6.82 -0.04
C GLU A 194 -13.02 5.89 -0.04
N GLN A 195 -14.18 6.37 -0.49
CA GLN A 195 -15.38 5.56 -0.62
C GLN A 195 -15.22 4.46 -1.68
N GLU A 196 -14.61 4.74 -2.83
CA GLU A 196 -14.32 3.75 -3.87
C GLU A 196 -13.36 2.66 -3.37
N ILE A 197 -12.26 3.04 -2.70
CA ILE A 197 -11.31 2.10 -2.08
C ILE A 197 -12.03 1.20 -1.06
N ALA A 198 -12.88 1.78 -0.20
CA ALA A 198 -13.61 1.03 0.81
C ALA A 198 -14.64 0.05 0.18
N GLN A 199 -15.40 0.52 -0.81
CA GLN A 199 -16.36 -0.29 -1.56
C GLN A 199 -15.66 -1.42 -2.34
N ALA A 200 -14.55 -1.14 -3.02
CA ALA A 200 -13.76 -2.13 -3.75
C ALA A 200 -13.18 -3.21 -2.83
N ALA A 201 -12.59 -2.82 -1.69
CA ALA A 201 -12.08 -3.78 -0.70
C ALA A 201 -13.19 -4.66 -0.10
N LYS A 202 -14.39 -4.09 0.13
CA LYS A 202 -15.55 -4.86 0.58
C LYS A 202 -16.03 -5.84 -0.50
N LEU A 203 -16.11 -5.41 -1.77
CA LEU A 203 -16.51 -6.27 -2.88
C LEU A 203 -15.53 -7.43 -3.10
N GLU A 204 -14.23 -7.18 -3.08
CA GLU A 204 -13.20 -8.21 -3.21
C GLU A 204 -13.37 -9.29 -2.13
N GLU A 205 -13.52 -8.89 -0.86
CA GLU A 205 -13.67 -9.82 0.26
C GLU A 205 -15.02 -10.59 0.22
N LEU A 206 -16.12 -9.96 -0.20
CA LEU A 206 -17.43 -10.63 -0.35
C LEU A 206 -17.39 -11.69 -1.47
N ILE A 207 -16.83 -11.37 -2.65
CA ILE A 207 -16.63 -12.32 -3.75
C ILE A 207 -15.72 -13.48 -3.28
N ARG A 208 -14.62 -13.17 -2.59
CA ARG A 208 -13.64 -14.14 -2.10
C ARG A 208 -14.18 -15.05 -0.99
N SER A 209 -15.17 -14.59 -0.22
CA SER A 209 -15.80 -15.36 0.85
C SER A 209 -16.74 -16.45 0.31
N GLY A 210 -17.32 -16.25 -0.88
CA GLY A 210 -18.03 -17.29 -1.65
C GLY A 210 -19.35 -17.81 -1.05
N LYS A 211 -19.81 -17.26 0.08
CA LYS A 211 -21.07 -17.67 0.71
C LYS A 211 -22.28 -17.14 -0.06
N PRO A 212 -23.44 -17.81 -0.02
CA PRO A 212 -24.64 -17.38 -0.74
C PRO A 212 -25.25 -16.07 -0.21
N GLU A 213 -24.92 -15.64 1.01
CA GLU A 213 -25.30 -14.33 1.56
C GLU A 213 -24.32 -13.25 1.09
N ASP A 214 -23.03 -13.45 1.34
CA ASP A 214 -21.93 -12.58 0.93
C ASP A 214 -21.98 -12.29 -0.60
N LEU A 215 -22.31 -13.29 -1.43
CA LEU A 215 -22.48 -13.12 -2.89
C LEU A 215 -23.70 -12.29 -3.29
N LYS A 216 -24.79 -12.29 -2.51
CA LYS A 216 -25.93 -11.40 -2.76
C LYS A 216 -25.58 -9.96 -2.44
N GLU A 217 -24.84 -9.73 -1.35
CA GLU A 217 -24.32 -8.40 -1.01
C GLU A 217 -23.30 -7.94 -2.07
N ALA A 218 -22.40 -8.81 -2.54
CA ALA A 218 -21.47 -8.51 -3.63
C ALA A 218 -22.20 -8.08 -4.92
N ASN A 219 -23.23 -8.82 -5.34
CA ASN A 219 -24.00 -8.46 -6.53
C ASN A 219 -24.72 -7.12 -6.38
N LYS A 220 -25.30 -6.84 -5.20
CA LYS A 220 -25.90 -5.54 -4.90
C LYS A 220 -24.86 -4.40 -4.91
N LEU A 221 -23.70 -4.62 -4.29
CA LEU A 221 -22.63 -3.62 -4.20
C LEU A 221 -22.00 -3.36 -5.58
N MET A 222 -21.82 -4.38 -6.41
CA MET A 222 -21.38 -4.26 -7.80
C MET A 222 -22.38 -3.46 -8.65
N GLN A 223 -23.69 -3.68 -8.47
CA GLN A 223 -24.72 -2.86 -9.12
C GLN A 223 -24.65 -1.39 -8.67
N VAL A 224 -24.39 -1.14 -7.37
CA VAL A 224 -24.19 0.22 -6.84
C VAL A 224 -22.97 0.89 -7.47
N MET A 225 -21.80 0.24 -7.48
CA MET A 225 -20.59 0.79 -8.10
C MET A 225 -20.73 1.05 -9.61
N ALA A 226 -21.51 0.23 -10.31
CA ALA A 226 -21.73 0.38 -11.74
C ALA A 226 -22.71 1.52 -12.10
N GLY A 227 -23.72 1.78 -11.26
CA GLY A 227 -24.83 2.68 -11.59
C GLY A 227 -24.91 4.01 -10.82
N PHE A 228 -24.27 4.14 -9.66
CA PHE A 228 -24.55 5.21 -8.69
C PHE A 228 -23.38 6.18 -8.47
N LYS A 229 -22.65 6.53 -9.54
CA LYS A 229 -21.59 7.55 -9.47
C LYS A 229 -22.17 8.93 -9.11
N GLU A 230 -23.34 9.27 -9.68
CA GLU A 230 -24.09 10.49 -9.40
C GLU A 230 -24.49 10.59 -7.90
N ASP A 231 -25.22 9.60 -7.39
CA ASP A 231 -25.67 9.57 -5.98
C ASP A 231 -24.51 9.58 -4.98
N ASN A 232 -23.35 9.02 -5.34
CA ASN A 232 -22.16 9.09 -4.50
C ASN A 232 -21.53 10.49 -4.53
N ALA A 233 -21.51 11.16 -5.69
CA ALA A 233 -21.11 12.56 -5.79
C ALA A 233 -22.05 13.47 -4.98
N ILE A 234 -23.37 13.27 -5.04
CA ILE A 234 -24.35 14.01 -4.23
C ILE A 234 -24.14 13.77 -2.72
N LYS A 235 -23.85 12.53 -2.30
CA LYS A 235 -23.52 12.23 -0.89
C LYS A 235 -22.24 12.91 -0.44
N ALA A 236 -21.21 12.96 -1.29
CA ALA A 236 -19.97 13.62 -0.97
C ALA A 236 -20.13 15.17 -0.93
N LYS A 237 -20.92 15.79 -1.84
CA LYS A 237 -21.35 17.20 -1.75
C LYS A 237 -22.05 17.47 -0.40
N ASN A 238 -23.01 16.62 0.00
CA ASN A 238 -23.71 16.75 1.28
C ASN A 238 -22.78 16.57 2.51
N ALA A 239 -21.77 15.70 2.44
CA ALA A 239 -20.78 15.53 3.50
C ALA A 239 -19.86 16.76 3.64
N ILE A 240 -19.52 17.41 2.52
CA ILE A 240 -18.81 18.69 2.51
C ILE A 240 -19.66 19.79 3.16
N LEU A 241 -20.97 19.84 2.86
CA LEU A 241 -21.89 20.79 3.50
C LEU A 241 -22.00 20.59 5.03
N GLU A 242 -22.13 19.34 5.51
CA GLU A 242 -22.10 19.05 6.96
C GLU A 242 -20.79 19.52 7.61
N GLU A 243 -19.65 19.34 6.93
CA GLU A 243 -18.37 19.76 7.48
C GLU A 243 -18.14 21.28 7.39
N ILE A 244 -18.70 21.97 6.39
CA ILE A 244 -18.76 23.44 6.35
C ILE A 244 -19.60 23.98 7.52
N GLU A 245 -20.74 23.35 7.83
CA GLU A 245 -21.55 23.73 9.00
C GLU A 245 -20.79 23.48 10.32
N ASN A 246 -20.13 22.32 10.46
CA ASN A 246 -19.26 22.04 11.61
C ASN A 246 -18.13 23.07 11.73
N LEU A 247 -17.53 23.48 10.61
CA LEU A 247 -16.44 24.45 10.56
C LEU A 247 -16.91 25.87 10.87
N LYS A 248 -18.12 26.24 10.46
CA LYS A 248 -18.81 27.48 10.87
C LYS A 248 -19.09 27.48 12.38
N ASN A 249 -19.52 26.35 12.94
CA ASN A 249 -19.70 26.20 14.39
C ASN A 249 -18.37 26.29 15.16
N LYS A 250 -17.28 25.67 14.65
CA LYS A 250 -15.91 25.83 15.17
C LYS A 250 -15.45 27.30 15.11
N SER A 251 -15.72 27.99 13.99
CA SER A 251 -15.39 29.41 13.76
C SER A 251 -16.13 30.34 14.75
N ASN A 252 -17.43 30.12 14.94
CA ASN A 252 -18.24 30.86 15.92
C ASN A 252 -17.73 30.68 17.36
N LEU A 253 -17.42 29.44 17.76
CA LEU A 253 -16.85 29.15 19.09
C LEU A 253 -15.48 29.81 19.28
N PHE A 254 -14.63 29.77 18.24
CA PHE A 254 -13.34 30.47 18.24
C PHE A 254 -13.55 31.99 18.37
N GLN A 255 -14.50 32.58 17.63
CA GLN A 255 -14.85 33.99 17.74
C GLN A 255 -15.34 34.37 19.14
N GLU A 256 -16.18 33.55 19.77
CA GLU A 256 -16.67 33.74 21.14
C GLU A 256 -15.49 33.73 22.13
N MET A 257 -14.63 32.70 22.09
CA MET A 257 -13.46 32.62 22.96
C MET A 257 -12.44 33.75 22.72
N LEU A 258 -12.27 34.21 21.47
CA LEU A 258 -11.46 35.39 21.13
C LEU A 258 -12.14 36.73 21.49
N SER A 259 -13.41 36.73 21.90
CA SER A 259 -14.15 37.92 22.33
C SER A 259 -14.18 38.09 23.86
N ALA A 260 -13.86 37.02 24.61
CA ALA A 260 -13.75 37.06 26.05
C ALA A 260 -12.65 38.07 26.49
N SER A 261 -12.94 38.87 27.53
CA SER A 261 -12.09 40.02 27.90
C SER A 261 -10.70 39.65 28.44
N THR A 262 -10.46 38.37 28.73
CA THR A 262 -9.15 37.83 29.13
C THR A 262 -8.89 36.56 28.33
N VAL A 263 -8.40 36.71 27.10
CA VAL A 263 -8.03 35.54 26.27
C VAL A 263 -6.69 34.99 26.75
N ASP A 264 -6.71 33.79 27.33
CA ASP A 264 -5.50 33.01 27.52
C ASP A 264 -5.06 32.41 26.17
N VAL A 265 -4.05 33.04 25.57
CA VAL A 265 -3.49 32.65 24.27
C VAL A 265 -2.76 31.30 24.32
N THR A 266 -2.52 30.76 25.52
CA THR A 266 -1.96 29.42 25.75
C THR A 266 -3.00 28.33 25.98
N ASN A 267 -4.30 28.64 25.97
CA ASN A 267 -5.36 27.66 26.15
C ASN A 267 -5.39 26.65 24.99
N ASP A 268 -5.19 25.36 25.32
CA ASP A 268 -5.15 24.25 24.38
C ASP A 268 -6.38 24.19 23.46
N THR A 269 -7.58 24.54 23.93
CA THR A 269 -8.79 24.53 23.10
C THR A 269 -8.79 25.63 22.02
N ILE A 270 -8.19 26.78 22.32
CA ILE A 270 -8.02 27.88 21.37
C ILE A 270 -6.97 27.51 20.32
N LEU A 271 -5.91 26.79 20.73
CA LEU A 271 -4.90 26.27 19.81
C LEU A 271 -5.45 25.17 18.90
N GLU A 272 -6.21 24.20 19.44
CA GLU A 272 -6.86 23.14 18.65
C GLU A 272 -7.81 23.72 17.60
N LEU A 273 -8.66 24.69 17.97
CA LEU A 273 -9.52 25.39 17.03
C LEU A 273 -8.71 26.16 15.98
N TYR A 274 -7.65 26.89 16.38
CA TYR A 274 -6.78 27.59 15.43
C TYR A 274 -6.18 26.63 14.38
N TYR A 275 -5.62 25.49 14.79
CA TYR A 275 -5.06 24.51 13.86
C TYR A 275 -6.13 23.82 13.00
N SER A 276 -7.33 23.55 13.54
CA SER A 276 -8.44 22.99 12.75
C SER A 276 -8.98 23.98 11.71
N LEU A 277 -9.04 25.27 12.03
CA LEU A 277 -9.46 26.32 11.09
C LEU A 277 -8.37 26.56 10.04
N LYS A 278 -7.09 26.62 10.45
CA LYS A 278 -5.95 26.86 9.55
C LYS A 278 -5.73 25.73 8.54
N SER A 279 -5.86 24.46 8.96
CA SER A 279 -5.76 23.31 8.05
C SER A 279 -6.93 23.25 7.06
N SER A 280 -8.14 23.62 7.49
CA SER A 280 -9.32 23.67 6.63
C SER A 280 -9.24 24.82 5.60
N GLN A 281 -8.65 25.97 5.98
CA GLN A 281 -8.43 27.12 5.09
C GLN A 281 -7.73 26.73 3.78
N LEU A 282 -6.66 25.93 3.86
CA LEU A 282 -5.86 25.51 2.70
C LEU A 282 -6.68 24.68 1.70
N LYS A 283 -7.69 23.94 2.17
CA LYS A 283 -8.51 23.07 1.33
C LYS A 283 -9.68 23.79 0.65
N PHE A 284 -10.08 24.98 1.12
CA PHE A 284 -11.15 25.76 0.49
C PHE A 284 -10.86 26.07 -0.98
N GLN A 285 -9.63 26.47 -1.32
CA GLN A 285 -9.25 26.79 -2.69
C GLN A 285 -9.49 25.61 -3.64
N HIS A 286 -9.05 24.41 -3.25
CA HIS A 286 -9.26 23.20 -4.06
C HIS A 286 -10.70 22.74 -4.14
N ILE A 287 -11.52 22.99 -3.10
CA ILE A 287 -12.96 22.68 -3.14
C ILE A 287 -13.68 23.65 -4.08
N ILE A 288 -13.34 24.94 -4.04
CA ILE A 288 -13.86 25.94 -4.99
C ILE A 288 -13.51 25.52 -6.43
N GLU A 289 -12.22 25.32 -6.73
CA GLU A 289 -11.74 24.88 -8.04
C GLU A 289 -12.41 23.59 -8.53
N GLU A 290 -12.73 22.67 -7.63
CA GLU A 290 -13.41 21.41 -7.97
C GLU A 290 -14.90 21.60 -8.27
N GLU A 291 -15.63 22.38 -7.46
CA GLU A 291 -17.03 22.72 -7.73
C GLU A 291 -17.16 23.48 -9.06
N GLU A 292 -16.26 24.41 -9.37
CA GLU A 292 -16.22 25.10 -10.67
C GLU A 292 -16.02 24.14 -11.85
N GLN A 293 -15.18 23.12 -11.68
CA GLN A 293 -14.91 22.09 -12.70
C GLN A 293 -16.06 21.08 -12.87
N SER A 294 -16.93 20.93 -11.87
CA SER A 294 -18.02 19.94 -11.90
C SER A 294 -19.09 20.25 -12.96
N GLY A 295 -19.19 21.51 -13.40
CA GLY A 295 -20.21 21.99 -14.34
C GLY A 295 -21.61 22.18 -13.72
N ASP A 296 -21.81 21.69 -12.50
CA ASP A 296 -23.02 21.78 -11.69
C ASP A 296 -22.83 22.89 -10.64
N TYR A 297 -22.73 24.13 -11.14
CA TYR A 297 -22.23 25.30 -10.41
C TYR A 297 -23.23 25.80 -9.36
N ASP A 298 -23.30 25.09 -8.23
CA ASP A 298 -24.11 25.44 -7.05
C ASP A 298 -23.52 26.68 -6.35
N ASN A 299 -23.89 27.86 -6.85
CA ASN A 299 -23.46 29.17 -6.32
C ASN A 299 -23.63 29.34 -4.80
N SER A 300 -24.53 28.57 -4.15
CA SER A 300 -24.68 28.58 -2.68
C SER A 300 -23.43 28.05 -1.98
N ILE A 301 -22.92 26.89 -2.40
CA ILE A 301 -21.79 26.21 -1.72
C ILE A 301 -20.55 27.09 -1.84
N THR A 302 -20.22 27.55 -3.05
CA THR A 302 -19.10 28.45 -3.30
C THR A 302 -19.24 29.76 -2.53
N SER A 303 -20.43 30.36 -2.46
CA SER A 303 -20.66 31.59 -1.68
C SER A 303 -20.49 31.37 -0.17
N GLU A 304 -20.99 30.25 0.36
CA GLU A 304 -20.84 29.90 1.78
C GLU A 304 -19.39 29.60 2.16
N ILE A 305 -18.63 28.90 1.30
CA ILE A 305 -17.19 28.68 1.49
C ILE A 305 -16.42 30.01 1.47
N LEU A 306 -16.71 30.91 0.52
CA LEU A 306 -16.04 32.21 0.44
C LEU A 306 -16.33 33.07 1.68
N GLN A 307 -17.59 33.17 2.11
CA GLN A 307 -17.95 33.86 3.35
C GLN A 307 -17.25 33.25 4.57
N LEU A 308 -17.18 31.91 4.65
CA LEU A 308 -16.49 31.23 5.75
C LEU A 308 -14.98 31.49 5.71
N ASN A 309 -14.34 31.47 4.54
CA ASN A 309 -12.94 31.79 4.34
C ASN A 309 -12.61 33.22 4.84
N ASP A 310 -13.41 34.22 4.46
CA ASP A 310 -13.26 35.61 4.92
C ASP A 310 -13.37 35.73 6.45
N THR A 311 -14.37 35.08 7.07
CA THR A 311 -14.49 35.08 8.53
C THR A 311 -13.31 34.41 9.21
N ILE A 312 -12.84 33.27 8.69
CA ILE A 312 -11.70 32.53 9.24
C ILE A 312 -10.42 33.36 9.11
N ASN A 313 -10.16 34.00 7.97
CA ASN A 313 -9.02 34.90 7.79
C ASN A 313 -9.03 36.05 8.82
N GLY A 314 -10.19 36.68 9.03
CA GLY A 314 -10.36 37.71 10.05
C GLY A 314 -10.05 37.21 11.47
N LEU A 315 -10.50 36.01 11.84
CA LEU A 315 -10.24 35.41 13.15
C LEU A 315 -8.78 34.95 13.33
N LEU A 316 -8.18 34.35 12.31
CA LEU A 316 -6.77 33.94 12.31
C LEU A 316 -5.85 35.17 12.47
N THR A 317 -6.15 36.26 11.75
CA THR A 317 -5.40 37.53 11.82
C THR A 317 -5.59 38.22 13.18
N LYS A 318 -6.79 38.17 13.74
CA LYS A 318 -7.06 38.67 15.09
C LYS A 318 -6.29 37.87 16.15
N PHE A 319 -6.23 36.54 16.01
CA PHE A 319 -5.49 35.68 16.94
C PHE A 319 -3.98 35.88 16.84
N SER A 320 -3.40 35.94 15.63
CA SER A 320 -1.97 36.21 15.46
C SER A 320 -1.58 37.59 16.02
N SER A 321 -2.40 38.62 15.77
CA SER A 321 -2.20 39.96 16.33
C SER A 321 -2.23 40.00 17.86
N MET A 322 -3.03 39.14 18.50
CA MET A 322 -3.14 39.04 19.95
C MET A 322 -2.04 38.14 20.58
N LYS A 323 -1.45 37.23 19.79
CA LYS A 323 -0.37 36.33 20.20
C LYS A 323 1.03 36.92 20.01
N GLY A 324 1.20 37.79 19.00
CA GLY A 324 2.46 38.42 18.63
C GLY A 324 3.48 37.48 17.97
N ASP A 325 4.54 38.05 17.42
CA ASP A 325 5.61 37.40 16.61
C ASP A 325 6.35 36.22 17.28
N SER A 326 6.05 35.87 18.52
CA SER A 326 6.78 34.83 19.27
C SER A 326 6.49 33.38 18.81
N PHE A 327 5.73 33.16 17.74
CA PHE A 327 5.38 31.81 17.27
C PHE A 327 6.07 31.37 15.97
N GLU A 328 6.51 32.28 15.09
CA GLU A 328 7.19 31.89 13.83
C GLU A 328 8.67 31.48 14.03
N ALA A 329 9.20 31.60 15.26
CA ALA A 329 10.60 31.31 15.58
C ALA A 329 10.80 30.25 16.70
N LYS A 330 9.88 29.28 16.81
CA LYS A 330 10.16 28.00 17.49
C LYS A 330 9.76 26.82 16.62
N GLY A 331 10.70 26.38 15.79
CA GLY A 331 10.61 25.13 15.08
C GLY A 331 10.28 23.98 16.05
N ILE A 332 9.31 23.16 15.66
CA ILE A 332 8.88 21.99 16.42
C ILE A 332 10.06 21.01 16.47
N SER A 333 10.68 20.86 17.64
CA SER A 333 11.60 19.74 17.85
C SER A 333 10.78 18.43 17.76
N PRO A 334 11.14 17.49 16.87
CA PRO A 334 10.35 16.28 16.67
C PRO A 334 10.53 15.31 17.85
N GLY A 335 9.66 15.46 18.85
CA GLY A 335 9.41 14.43 19.85
C GLY A 335 8.67 13.25 19.21
N GLN A 336 9.43 12.21 18.84
CA GLN A 336 9.01 10.89 18.33
C GLN A 336 7.49 10.65 18.22
N GLY A 337 6.94 10.87 17.02
CA GLY A 337 5.54 10.62 16.69
C GLY A 337 5.27 10.80 15.21
N GLY A 338 5.80 9.89 14.38
CA GLY A 338 5.78 10.03 12.92
C GLY A 338 4.39 9.88 12.31
N SER A 339 3.72 11.00 12.07
CA SER A 339 2.71 11.16 11.03
C SER A 339 3.35 11.83 9.81
N ASN A 340 3.57 11.07 8.74
CA ASN A 340 3.93 11.64 7.44
C ASN A 340 2.69 12.29 6.82
N ASP A 341 2.32 13.48 7.30
CA ASP A 341 1.27 14.30 6.68
C ASP A 341 1.88 15.26 5.65
N VAL A 342 1.08 15.64 4.65
CA VAL A 342 1.50 16.26 3.38
C VAL A 342 1.89 17.74 3.53
N GLY A 343 2.12 18.21 4.76
CA GLY A 343 2.52 19.59 5.08
C GLY A 343 3.93 19.95 4.61
N ASP A 344 4.87 19.01 4.62
CA ASP A 344 6.30 19.24 4.33
C ASP A 344 6.59 19.56 2.84
N LEU A 345 5.57 19.50 1.98
CA LEU A 345 5.63 19.87 0.56
C LEU A 345 5.05 21.27 0.26
N LEU A 346 4.40 21.92 1.24
CA LEU A 346 3.73 23.21 1.05
C LEU A 346 4.63 24.43 1.36
N ASP A 347 5.70 24.27 2.13
CA ASP A 347 6.68 25.32 2.42
C ASP A 347 7.71 25.55 1.28
N LEU A 348 7.59 24.84 0.16
CA LEU A 348 8.52 24.91 -0.98
C LEU A 348 7.98 25.70 -2.20
N ILE A 349 7.02 26.61 -1.98
CA ILE A 349 6.49 27.52 -3.01
C ILE A 349 6.66 28.99 -2.58
N ASP A 350 7.90 29.44 -2.45
CA ASP A 350 8.21 30.88 -2.50
C ASP A 350 8.30 31.30 -3.98
N PHE A 351 7.31 32.08 -4.42
CA PHE A 351 7.24 32.63 -5.77
C PHE A 351 7.34 34.16 -5.73
N SER A 352 8.49 34.69 -5.31
CA SER A 352 8.80 36.11 -5.44
C SER A 352 10.10 36.36 -6.22
N SER A 353 10.00 37.20 -7.26
CA SER A 353 11.08 37.49 -8.20
C SER A 353 11.27 39.00 -8.35
N SER A 354 12.32 39.55 -7.74
CA SER A 354 13.18 40.60 -8.33
C SER A 354 14.37 40.98 -7.42
N ALA A 355 15.49 41.27 -8.07
CA ALA A 355 16.79 41.80 -7.61
C ALA A 355 16.77 42.74 -6.38
N GLU A 356 17.79 42.84 -5.52
CA GLU A 356 19.22 43.10 -5.81
C GLU A 356 20.20 42.59 -4.72
N GLU A 357 21.48 42.44 -5.09
CA GLU A 357 22.66 42.21 -4.21
C GLU A 357 23.02 43.49 -3.40
N PRO A 358 23.68 43.44 -2.19
CA PRO A 358 25.09 43.00 -2.13
C PRO A 358 25.72 42.49 -0.78
N LYS A 359 26.80 41.70 -0.94
CA LYS A 359 28.06 41.66 -0.14
C LYS A 359 28.10 41.22 1.35
N ASN A 360 28.36 39.92 1.52
CA ASN A 360 29.59 39.30 2.09
C ASN A 360 30.26 39.85 3.38
N LYS A 361 30.44 38.98 4.39
CA LYS A 361 31.57 39.00 5.35
C LYS A 361 31.82 37.63 6.02
N ASP A 362 33.05 37.10 5.88
CA ASP A 362 33.53 35.87 6.53
C ASP A 362 33.72 35.98 8.05
N ARG A 363 33.50 34.87 8.80
CA ARG A 363 34.52 34.15 9.61
C ARG A 363 33.96 32.87 10.31
N PRO A 364 34.81 31.95 10.81
CA PRO A 364 34.53 30.51 10.74
C PRO A 364 34.03 29.84 12.03
N VAL A 365 33.60 28.58 11.85
CA VAL A 365 33.13 27.63 12.86
C VAL A 365 34.30 26.95 13.59
N THR A 366 34.16 26.68 14.89
CA THR A 366 35.06 25.82 15.68
C THR A 366 34.31 24.64 16.31
N MET A 367 34.78 23.43 16.07
CA MET A 367 34.15 22.16 16.47
C MET A 367 34.66 21.65 17.84
N ASP A 368 34.18 22.19 18.96
CA ASP A 368 34.63 21.72 20.29
C ASP A 368 33.57 21.76 21.43
N ASP A 369 32.30 22.07 21.15
CA ASP A 369 31.27 22.33 22.18
C ASP A 369 30.12 21.31 22.21
N LEU A 370 30.39 20.06 21.82
CA LEU A 370 29.37 19.00 21.63
C LEU A 370 29.68 17.65 22.30
N LEU A 371 30.63 17.62 23.24
CA LEU A 371 31.00 16.41 24.02
C LEU A 371 30.76 16.53 25.53
N GLY A 372 30.09 17.59 26.00
CA GLY A 372 29.86 17.85 27.43
C GLY A 372 28.64 17.17 28.07
N ASP A 373 27.60 16.81 27.29
CA ASP A 373 26.23 16.65 27.83
C ASP A 373 25.68 15.21 27.89
N LEU A 374 26.54 14.19 27.79
CA LEU A 374 26.12 12.76 27.87
C LEU A 374 26.50 12.07 29.20
N GLY A 375 26.80 12.85 30.25
CA GLY A 375 27.38 12.35 31.50
C GLY A 375 26.45 12.09 32.68
N SER A 376 25.12 12.28 32.57
CA SER A 376 24.27 12.52 33.76
C SER A 376 22.92 11.77 33.86
N LEU A 377 22.76 10.57 33.29
CA LEU A 377 21.58 9.71 33.55
C LEU A 377 21.96 8.32 34.09
N ASN A 378 22.15 8.28 35.41
CA ASN A 378 22.25 7.06 36.21
C ASN A 378 20.98 6.91 37.07
N ILE A 379 20.09 5.97 36.74
CA ILE A 379 18.98 5.56 37.61
C ILE A 379 19.02 4.04 37.82
N SER A 380 19.11 3.67 39.08
CA SER A 380 19.25 2.31 39.58
C SER A 380 17.93 1.71 40.05
N SER A 381 17.95 0.39 40.25
CA SER A 381 16.80 -0.45 40.57
C SER A 381 16.33 -0.35 42.02
N SER A 382 15.04 -0.58 42.25
CA SER A 382 14.57 -1.23 43.49
C SER A 382 13.25 -1.98 43.29
N HIS A 383 13.16 -3.14 43.95
CA HIS A 383 11.99 -4.02 44.05
C HIS A 383 11.32 -3.77 45.42
N PRO A 384 10.04 -4.13 45.61
CA PRO A 384 9.79 -5.06 46.72
C PRO A 384 8.76 -6.15 46.43
N GLN A 385 8.67 -7.09 47.39
CA GLN A 385 8.09 -8.43 47.26
C GLN A 385 6.68 -8.60 47.87
N THR A 386 6.03 -9.70 47.45
CA THR A 386 5.13 -10.60 48.21
C THR A 386 3.81 -10.10 48.83
N SER A 387 2.72 -10.82 48.49
CA SER A 387 1.90 -11.51 49.51
C SER A 387 1.11 -12.67 48.87
N ASN A 388 1.15 -13.85 49.51
CA ASN A 388 0.36 -15.02 49.13
C ASN A 388 -1.02 -14.99 49.80
N ILE A 389 -2.07 -15.44 49.12
CA ILE A 389 -3.26 -16.00 49.77
C ILE A 389 -3.62 -17.31 49.06
N GLN A 390 -3.53 -18.42 49.80
CA GLN A 390 -4.12 -19.70 49.41
C GLN A 390 -5.61 -19.68 49.74
N LEU A 391 -6.46 -20.12 48.82
CA LEU A 391 -7.70 -20.80 49.18
C LEU A 391 -7.90 -22.06 48.34
N ASN A 392 -8.32 -23.10 49.03
CA ASN A 392 -8.41 -24.48 48.60
C ASN A 392 -9.88 -24.85 48.47
N ASN A 393 -10.33 -25.40 47.33
CA ASN A 393 -11.32 -26.46 47.37
C ASN A 393 -11.40 -27.30 46.08
N SER A 394 -11.98 -28.49 46.24
CA SER A 394 -11.73 -29.67 45.42
C SER A 394 -12.87 -30.05 44.47
N ASN A 395 -12.51 -30.90 43.50
CA ASN A 395 -13.34 -31.93 42.87
C ASN A 395 -14.58 -31.52 42.04
N MET A 396 -14.46 -31.71 40.73
CA MET A 396 -15.31 -32.69 40.02
C MET A 396 -14.57 -33.16 38.77
N ASP A 397 -14.42 -34.48 38.64
CA ASP A 397 -13.68 -35.17 37.58
C ASP A 397 -14.60 -36.24 36.99
N LEU A 398 -14.68 -36.34 35.66
CA LEU A 398 -15.49 -37.35 34.98
C LEU A 398 -15.06 -37.54 33.51
N LEU A 399 -14.32 -38.63 33.32
CA LEU A 399 -14.04 -39.46 32.14
C LEU A 399 -14.60 -39.01 30.77
N ASP A 400 -13.80 -38.90 29.70
CA ASP A 400 -12.97 -39.94 29.02
C ASP A 400 -13.77 -40.88 28.10
N THR A 401 -13.50 -40.81 26.79
CA THR A 401 -13.45 -41.96 25.88
C THR A 401 -12.77 -41.59 24.54
N PHE A 402 -11.88 -42.47 24.09
CA PHE A 402 -10.99 -42.36 22.94
C PHE A 402 -11.67 -42.64 21.58
N SER A 403 -11.11 -42.11 20.48
CA SER A 403 -10.39 -42.95 19.47
C SER A 403 -10.02 -42.20 18.16
N ALA A 404 -8.85 -42.53 17.64
CA ALA A 404 -8.40 -42.39 16.24
C ALA A 404 -7.87 -43.78 15.80
N PRO A 405 -7.21 -44.01 14.64
CA PRO A 405 -7.05 -43.21 13.41
C PRO A 405 -7.31 -44.05 12.10
N SER A 406 -7.10 -43.46 10.89
CA SER A 406 -6.35 -44.03 9.72
C SER A 406 -6.92 -43.69 8.31
N PRO A 407 -6.10 -43.78 7.21
CA PRO A 407 -6.41 -43.29 5.84
C PRO A 407 -6.38 -44.43 4.76
N PRO A 408 -5.97 -44.20 3.49
CA PRO A 408 -6.66 -43.60 2.33
C PRO A 408 -6.94 -44.64 1.19
N PRO A 409 -7.44 -44.24 0.00
CA PRO A 409 -6.74 -44.62 -1.26
C PRO A 409 -6.78 -43.58 -2.41
N GLN A 410 -6.16 -43.92 -3.55
CA GLN A 410 -5.85 -43.05 -4.71
C GLN A 410 -6.62 -43.40 -6.02
N GLN A 411 -6.42 -42.54 -7.04
CA GLN A 411 -6.25 -42.82 -8.51
C GLN A 411 -7.44 -42.77 -9.51
N LYS A 412 -7.23 -41.94 -10.56
CA LYS A 412 -7.51 -42.14 -12.02
C LYS A 412 -8.99 -42.20 -12.51
N THR A 413 -9.36 -42.00 -13.80
CA THR A 413 -8.83 -41.33 -15.03
C THR A 413 -10.01 -41.13 -16.02
N ASN A 414 -9.73 -40.56 -17.21
CA ASN A 414 -10.48 -40.56 -18.50
C ASN A 414 -11.18 -39.22 -18.78
N THR A 415 -11.01 -38.49 -19.91
CA THR A 415 -10.65 -38.72 -21.35
C THR A 415 -11.79 -39.12 -22.29
N ALA A 416 -12.17 -38.16 -23.14
CA ALA A 416 -12.78 -38.19 -24.48
C ALA A 416 -12.72 -36.71 -24.97
N PHE A 417 -12.71 -36.28 -26.23
CA PHE A 417 -12.61 -36.84 -27.60
C PHE A 417 -12.04 -35.66 -28.46
N ASP A 418 -11.47 -35.77 -29.65
CA ASP A 418 -11.33 -36.90 -30.59
C ASP A 418 -10.04 -36.74 -31.45
N ASP A 419 -9.91 -37.58 -32.47
CA ASP A 419 -8.87 -37.77 -33.50
C ASP A 419 -9.07 -36.91 -34.79
N LEU A 420 -8.09 -36.99 -35.73
CA LEU A 420 -8.27 -37.32 -37.16
C LEU A 420 -7.57 -36.41 -38.23
N LEU A 421 -6.57 -37.02 -38.93
CA LEU A 421 -5.88 -36.63 -40.19
C LEU A 421 -4.90 -35.42 -40.16
N GLY A 422 -3.71 -35.45 -40.77
CA GLY A 422 -2.98 -36.52 -41.49
C GLY A 422 -1.66 -35.97 -42.08
N GLY A 423 -0.57 -36.76 -42.11
CA GLY A 423 0.75 -36.34 -42.69
C GLY A 423 0.96 -36.83 -44.14
N PRO A 424 2.21 -36.99 -44.65
CA PRO A 424 3.51 -36.66 -44.04
C PRO A 424 4.59 -36.07 -45.02
N GLY A 425 5.78 -35.72 -44.51
CA GLY A 425 7.03 -35.46 -45.27
C GLY A 425 7.30 -33.99 -45.64
N SER A 426 8.55 -33.51 -45.81
CA SER A 426 9.89 -34.11 -45.63
C SER A 426 10.98 -33.02 -45.50
N LYS A 427 12.01 -33.24 -44.66
CA LYS A 427 13.33 -32.54 -44.68
C LYS A 427 14.16 -32.98 -45.91
N PRO A 428 15.29 -32.34 -46.35
CA PRO A 428 16.35 -31.74 -45.50
C PRO A 428 17.18 -30.53 -46.05
N SER A 429 18.08 -30.01 -45.19
CA SER A 429 19.49 -29.52 -45.37
C SER A 429 19.93 -28.75 -46.66
N THR A 430 21.00 -27.93 -46.75
CA THR A 430 22.12 -27.45 -45.89
C THR A 430 22.82 -26.30 -46.65
N ALA A 431 23.58 -25.41 -46.00
CA ALA A 431 24.98 -25.05 -46.35
C ALA A 431 25.45 -23.74 -45.69
N THR A 432 26.73 -23.70 -45.33
CA THR A 432 27.42 -22.57 -44.69
C THR A 432 28.38 -21.92 -45.68
N THR A 433 28.50 -20.59 -45.67
CA THR A 433 29.72 -19.90 -46.13
C THR A 433 30.16 -18.88 -45.08
N VAL A 434 31.48 -18.70 -44.98
CA VAL A 434 32.19 -17.86 -44.02
C VAL A 434 33.06 -16.93 -44.85
N GLU A 435 33.08 -15.62 -44.59
CA GLU A 435 34.23 -14.76 -44.93
C GLU A 435 34.43 -13.64 -43.91
N ASP A 436 35.61 -13.69 -43.28
CA ASP A 436 36.63 -12.67 -43.11
C ASP A 436 36.34 -11.24 -42.59
N PHE A 437 37.12 -10.91 -41.56
CA PHE A 437 37.36 -9.57 -41.02
C PHE A 437 38.36 -8.80 -41.88
N ASN A 438 38.14 -7.49 -42.05
CA ASN A 438 39.18 -6.57 -42.52
C ASN A 438 39.19 -5.27 -41.68
N PRO A 439 40.21 -5.02 -40.83
CA PRO A 439 40.13 -3.98 -39.80
C PRO A 439 41.05 -2.78 -40.07
N PHE A 440 40.68 -1.89 -41.01
CA PHE A 440 40.98 -0.43 -40.96
C PHE A 440 40.39 0.25 -42.21
N GLN A 441 39.20 0.85 -42.08
CA GLN A 441 38.72 1.85 -43.03
C GLN A 441 37.87 2.89 -42.32
N GLU A 442 38.55 3.85 -41.70
CA GLU A 442 37.94 5.02 -41.08
C GLU A 442 37.72 6.12 -42.14
N PHE A 443 36.70 6.96 -41.95
CA PHE A 443 36.39 8.15 -42.75
C PHE A 443 36.07 7.95 -44.26
N ALA A 444 34.83 7.54 -44.55
CA ALA A 444 34.12 7.97 -45.75
C ALA A 444 32.66 8.32 -45.42
N SER A 445 32.25 9.56 -45.73
CA SER A 445 30.92 10.10 -45.40
C SER A 445 29.91 9.85 -46.52
N SER A 446 28.76 9.23 -46.21
CA SER A 446 27.44 9.38 -46.87
C SER A 446 26.43 8.33 -46.35
N PRO A 447 25.10 8.55 -46.50
CA PRO A 447 24.35 9.79 -46.39
C PRO A 447 23.34 9.72 -45.21
N ALA A 448 22.72 10.84 -44.85
CA ALA A 448 21.71 10.86 -43.79
C ALA A 448 20.49 9.99 -44.15
N LYS A 449 20.18 8.99 -43.32
CA LYS A 449 18.86 8.34 -43.31
C LYS A 449 17.87 9.21 -42.53
N PRO A 450 16.57 9.21 -42.88
CA PRO A 450 15.55 9.86 -42.06
C PRO A 450 15.53 9.19 -40.67
N SER A 451 15.46 10.00 -39.62
CA SER A 451 15.33 9.54 -38.25
C SER A 451 13.90 9.06 -38.00
N ASN A 452 13.64 7.78 -38.25
CA ASN A 452 12.39 7.14 -37.82
C ASN A 452 12.32 7.17 -36.29
N GLU A 453 11.19 7.59 -35.73
CA GLU A 453 11.00 7.62 -34.28
C GLU A 453 10.99 6.19 -33.72
N LEU A 454 11.96 5.90 -32.85
CA LEU A 454 12.11 4.63 -32.16
C LEU A 454 11.48 4.72 -30.77
N ILE A 455 10.25 4.22 -30.63
CA ILE A 455 9.52 4.19 -29.36
C ILE A 455 10.04 2.99 -28.55
N GLN A 456 10.61 3.24 -27.38
CA GLN A 456 11.06 2.17 -26.49
C GLN A 456 9.87 1.52 -25.76
N GLY A 457 9.86 0.19 -25.75
CA GLY A 457 8.93 -0.63 -24.98
C GLY A 457 9.52 -0.99 -23.60
N VAL A 458 9.09 -2.13 -23.07
CA VAL A 458 9.59 -2.66 -21.80
C VAL A 458 10.98 -3.26 -22.02
N ASN A 459 11.88 -2.98 -21.08
CA ASN A 459 13.18 -3.63 -20.92
C ASN A 459 13.15 -4.37 -19.56
N ASP A 460 13.48 -5.66 -19.57
CA ASP A 460 13.50 -6.55 -18.39
C ASP A 460 14.92 -7.06 -18.08
N GLY A 461 15.95 -6.37 -18.56
CA GLY A 461 17.38 -6.72 -18.42
C GLY A 461 17.84 -7.95 -19.22
N LEU A 462 16.92 -8.83 -19.64
CA LEU A 462 17.21 -9.93 -20.57
C LEU A 462 16.87 -9.58 -22.03
N LEU A 463 15.73 -8.93 -22.24
CA LEU A 463 15.22 -8.51 -23.56
C LEU A 463 14.85 -7.04 -23.51
N SER A 464 15.15 -6.31 -24.59
CA SER A 464 14.62 -4.97 -24.83
C SER A 464 13.79 -4.94 -26.11
N VAL A 465 12.61 -4.33 -26.00
CA VAL A 465 11.64 -4.21 -27.09
C VAL A 465 11.60 -2.76 -27.53
N SER A 466 11.62 -2.52 -28.84
CA SER A 466 11.42 -1.19 -29.42
C SER A 466 10.47 -1.27 -30.61
N PHE A 467 9.86 -0.15 -30.95
CA PHE A 467 8.88 -0.01 -32.02
C PHE A 467 9.32 1.13 -32.95
N GLU A 468 9.52 0.81 -34.22
CA GLU A 468 9.87 1.76 -35.28
C GLU A 468 8.62 2.05 -36.12
N ILE A 469 8.16 3.30 -36.17
CA ILE A 469 7.04 3.68 -37.05
C ILE A 469 7.55 3.76 -38.49
N LEU A 470 6.93 2.99 -39.40
CA LEU A 470 7.31 2.92 -40.82
C LEU A 470 6.47 3.86 -41.69
N SER A 471 5.18 3.99 -41.38
CA SER A 471 4.25 4.90 -42.07
C SER A 471 3.04 5.19 -41.19
N LYS A 472 2.51 6.40 -41.29
CA LYS A 472 1.33 6.86 -40.53
C LYS A 472 0.41 7.67 -41.43
N SER A 473 -0.80 7.17 -41.60
CA SER A 473 -1.94 7.82 -42.25
C SER A 473 -3.11 7.89 -41.25
N SER A 474 -4.13 8.70 -41.53
CA SER A 474 -5.36 8.75 -40.74
C SER A 474 -6.13 7.42 -40.73
N THR A 475 -5.92 6.58 -41.76
CA THR A 475 -6.64 5.32 -42.01
C THR A 475 -5.78 4.05 -41.85
N GLU A 476 -4.45 4.18 -41.92
CA GLU A 476 -3.50 3.05 -41.87
C GLU A 476 -2.21 3.45 -41.14
N LEU A 477 -1.76 2.63 -40.20
CA LEU A 477 -0.55 2.82 -39.42
C LEU A 477 0.30 1.54 -39.49
N SER A 478 1.51 1.64 -40.05
CA SER A 478 2.46 0.54 -40.16
C SER A 478 3.64 0.77 -39.24
N PHE A 479 3.93 -0.21 -38.39
CA PHE A 479 5.03 -0.18 -37.44
C PHE A 479 5.78 -1.52 -37.42
N LYS A 480 7.01 -1.47 -36.92
CA LYS A 480 7.90 -2.62 -36.83
C LYS A 480 8.31 -2.81 -35.38
N THR A 481 7.93 -3.95 -34.83
CA THR A 481 8.41 -4.41 -33.51
C THR A 481 9.82 -4.95 -33.69
N ILE A 482 10.74 -4.55 -32.83
CA ILE A 482 12.15 -4.93 -32.82
C ILE A 482 12.47 -5.47 -31.43
N ILE A 483 13.14 -6.62 -31.36
CA ILE A 483 13.57 -7.24 -30.11
C ILE A 483 15.08 -7.42 -30.14
N SER A 484 15.74 -6.95 -29.09
CA SER A 484 17.16 -7.16 -28.81
C SER A 484 17.35 -8.06 -27.60
N ASN A 485 18.39 -8.88 -27.63
CA ASN A 485 18.85 -9.63 -26.46
C ASN A 485 19.93 -8.81 -25.75
N GLU A 486 19.74 -8.56 -24.46
CA GLU A 486 20.71 -7.88 -23.59
C GLU A 486 21.40 -8.86 -22.62
N SER A 487 21.05 -10.14 -22.71
CA SER A 487 21.67 -11.23 -21.95
C SER A 487 22.82 -11.90 -22.71
N SER A 488 23.74 -12.48 -21.94
CA SER A 488 24.82 -13.33 -22.45
C SER A 488 24.38 -14.76 -22.80
N GLN A 489 23.08 -15.06 -22.80
CA GLN A 489 22.51 -16.38 -23.12
C GLN A 489 21.79 -16.35 -24.48
N ILE A 490 21.68 -17.50 -25.14
CA ILE A 490 20.86 -17.65 -26.35
C ILE A 490 19.40 -17.82 -25.92
N ILE A 491 18.48 -17.11 -26.57
CA ILE A 491 17.04 -17.15 -26.26
C ILE A 491 16.30 -17.72 -27.48
N ASP A 492 15.71 -18.90 -27.28
CA ASP A 492 15.00 -19.67 -28.31
C ASP A 492 13.48 -19.57 -28.13
N GLY A 493 12.75 -19.81 -29.23
CA GLY A 493 11.29 -19.97 -29.20
C GLY A 493 10.53 -18.66 -29.01
N ILE A 494 11.04 -17.56 -29.56
CA ILE A 494 10.44 -16.24 -29.40
C ILE A 494 9.21 -16.10 -30.29
N ALA A 495 8.05 -15.84 -29.67
CA ALA A 495 6.77 -15.64 -30.36
C ALA A 495 6.15 -14.29 -29.97
N ILE A 496 5.95 -13.42 -30.97
CA ILE A 496 5.36 -12.10 -30.78
C ILE A 496 3.84 -12.18 -31.00
N LYS A 497 3.07 -11.72 -30.00
CA LYS A 497 1.61 -11.62 -30.05
C LYS A 497 1.21 -10.16 -29.83
N LEU A 498 0.52 -9.59 -30.82
CA LEU A 498 0.10 -8.18 -30.83
C LEU A 498 -1.43 -8.08 -30.82
N ALA A 499 -1.96 -7.07 -30.12
CA ALA A 499 -3.40 -6.81 -30.02
C ALA A 499 -3.67 -5.29 -30.02
N VAL A 500 -4.75 -4.89 -30.68
CA VAL A 500 -5.20 -3.49 -30.82
C VAL A 500 -6.61 -3.30 -30.27
N SER A 501 -7.08 -2.06 -30.22
CA SER A 501 -8.47 -1.73 -29.82
C SER A 501 -9.50 -2.41 -30.74
N LYS A 502 -10.66 -2.77 -30.18
CA LYS A 502 -11.73 -3.54 -30.86
C LYS A 502 -12.27 -2.92 -32.16
N ASN A 503 -12.03 -1.62 -32.38
CA ASN A 503 -12.50 -0.88 -33.55
C ASN A 503 -11.48 -0.89 -34.71
N ASN A 504 -10.30 -1.47 -34.51
CA ASN A 504 -9.19 -1.50 -35.48
C ASN A 504 -8.87 -2.93 -35.90
N SER A 505 -8.55 -3.13 -37.18
CA SER A 505 -8.01 -4.38 -37.70
C SER A 505 -6.48 -4.39 -37.61
N LEU A 506 -5.89 -5.56 -37.34
CA LEU A 506 -4.44 -5.77 -37.24
C LEU A 506 -4.02 -6.87 -38.22
N GLU A 507 -3.14 -6.53 -39.15
CA GLU A 507 -2.49 -7.45 -40.08
C GLU A 507 -1.02 -7.61 -39.66
N LEU A 508 -0.56 -8.85 -39.46
CA LEU A 508 0.81 -9.17 -39.04
C LEU A 508 1.56 -9.87 -40.18
N LYS A 509 2.77 -9.40 -40.50
CA LYS A 509 3.69 -10.12 -41.39
C LYS A 509 4.42 -11.24 -40.60
N PRO A 510 4.91 -12.29 -41.27
CA PRO A 510 5.70 -13.32 -40.62
C PRO A 510 6.97 -12.73 -39.98
N GLN A 511 7.33 -13.21 -38.79
CA GLN A 511 8.56 -12.83 -38.11
C GLN A 511 9.80 -13.45 -38.81
N ILE A 512 10.93 -12.75 -38.78
CA ILE A 512 12.12 -13.10 -39.59
C ILE A 512 12.97 -14.21 -38.95
N LYS A 513 12.97 -14.31 -37.62
CA LYS A 513 13.69 -15.33 -36.83
C LYS A 513 12.93 -15.62 -35.54
N ASP A 514 13.18 -16.80 -34.98
CA ASP A 514 12.58 -17.28 -33.72
C ASP A 514 13.63 -17.44 -32.59
N VAL A 515 14.90 -17.12 -32.88
CA VAL A 515 16.08 -17.31 -32.02
C VAL A 515 16.90 -16.04 -31.98
N LEU A 516 17.28 -15.60 -30.78
CA LEU A 516 18.23 -14.50 -30.54
C LEU A 516 19.56 -15.04 -29.98
N LYS A 517 20.68 -14.66 -30.61
CA LYS A 517 22.03 -14.93 -30.09
C LYS A 517 22.34 -14.02 -28.91
N ASN A 518 23.41 -14.35 -28.18
CA ASN A 518 23.88 -13.57 -27.03
C ASN A 518 24.20 -12.11 -27.42
N ASN A 519 23.68 -11.15 -26.66
CA ASN A 519 23.83 -9.71 -26.91
C ASN A 519 23.43 -9.24 -28.34
N GLU A 520 22.58 -10.00 -29.06
CA GLU A 520 22.16 -9.65 -30.42
C GLU A 520 21.18 -8.45 -30.41
N LYS A 521 21.69 -7.28 -30.79
CA LYS A 521 20.87 -6.06 -30.98
C LYS A 521 20.07 -6.12 -32.26
N ASN A 522 18.79 -5.76 -32.18
CA ASN A 522 17.81 -5.75 -33.28
C ASN A 522 17.67 -7.11 -33.99
N GLY A 523 17.83 -8.22 -33.27
CA GLY A 523 17.96 -9.56 -33.87
C GLY A 523 16.67 -10.14 -34.44
N ILE A 524 15.51 -9.89 -33.81
CA ILE A 524 14.18 -10.26 -34.29
C ILE A 524 13.40 -9.00 -34.61
N THR A 525 12.73 -8.98 -35.76
CA THR A 525 11.79 -7.92 -36.11
C THR A 525 10.53 -8.48 -36.74
N GLN A 526 9.38 -7.90 -36.43
CA GLN A 526 8.09 -8.20 -37.04
C GLN A 526 7.37 -6.92 -37.44
N GLU A 527 6.89 -6.86 -38.67
CA GLU A 527 6.11 -5.74 -39.20
C GLU A 527 4.61 -5.98 -39.00
N ALA A 528 3.90 -4.94 -38.58
CA ALA A 528 2.49 -4.95 -38.26
C ALA A 528 1.80 -3.72 -38.85
N THR A 529 0.63 -3.92 -39.45
CA THR A 529 -0.20 -2.87 -40.06
C THR A 529 -1.54 -2.82 -39.36
N VAL A 530 -1.94 -1.63 -38.91
CA VAL A 530 -3.22 -1.35 -38.25
C VAL A 530 -4.09 -0.53 -39.18
N LYS A 531 -5.31 -0.99 -39.43
CA LYS A 531 -6.31 -0.28 -40.24
C LYS A 531 -7.50 0.09 -39.37
N GLY A 532 -7.96 1.34 -39.45
CA GLY A 532 -9.04 1.85 -38.60
C GLY A 532 -9.39 3.30 -38.94
N ALA A 533 -10.40 3.85 -38.26
CA ALA A 533 -10.71 5.27 -38.34
C ALA A 533 -9.96 6.04 -37.24
N ASP A 534 -9.39 7.19 -37.59
CA ASP A 534 -8.68 8.12 -36.69
C ASP A 534 -7.52 7.50 -35.90
N LEU A 535 -6.51 6.98 -36.60
CA LEU A 535 -5.29 6.40 -36.02
C LEU A 535 -4.29 7.43 -35.42
N ASN A 536 -4.79 8.58 -34.96
CA ASN A 536 -3.97 9.65 -34.37
C ASN A 536 -3.32 9.24 -33.03
N LYS A 537 -3.91 8.30 -32.28
CA LYS A 537 -3.32 7.72 -31.05
C LYS A 537 -3.73 6.24 -30.93
N VAL A 538 -2.81 5.32 -31.19
CA VAL A 538 -3.08 3.87 -31.15
C VAL A 538 -2.38 3.23 -29.96
N SER A 539 -3.13 2.57 -29.08
CA SER A 539 -2.55 1.73 -28.03
C SER A 539 -2.47 0.29 -28.51
N VAL A 540 -1.27 -0.27 -28.56
CA VAL A 540 -0.99 -1.66 -28.94
C VAL A 540 -0.53 -2.42 -27.70
N LYS A 541 -1.25 -3.48 -27.34
CA LYS A 541 -0.82 -4.43 -26.31
C LYS A 541 0.02 -5.51 -26.98
N TYR A 542 1.19 -5.81 -26.41
CA TYR A 542 2.07 -6.85 -26.91
C TYR A 542 2.41 -7.86 -25.81
N ILE A 543 2.63 -9.09 -26.24
CA ILE A 543 3.09 -10.22 -25.45
C ILE A 543 4.21 -10.86 -26.26
N ILE A 544 5.34 -11.12 -25.61
CA ILE A 544 6.48 -11.85 -26.20
C ILE A 544 6.70 -13.06 -25.30
N GLU A 545 6.42 -14.25 -25.83
CA GLU A 545 6.72 -15.52 -25.17
C GLU A 545 8.09 -16.01 -25.64
N TYR A 546 8.89 -16.56 -24.73
CA TYR A 546 10.23 -17.09 -25.00
C TYR A 546 10.57 -18.24 -24.04
N SER A 547 11.59 -19.04 -24.34
CA SER A 547 11.94 -20.24 -23.57
C SER A 547 12.12 -20.06 -22.05
N PHE A 548 12.46 -18.85 -21.59
CA PHE A 548 12.70 -18.52 -20.19
C PHE A 548 11.57 -17.71 -19.52
N GLY A 549 10.50 -17.32 -20.23
CA GLY A 549 9.43 -16.51 -19.65
C GLY A 549 8.49 -15.85 -20.65
N GLN A 550 7.79 -14.83 -20.16
CA GLN A 550 6.83 -14.04 -20.94
C GLN A 550 6.98 -12.57 -20.57
N LEU A 551 7.27 -11.73 -21.56
CA LEU A 551 7.23 -10.27 -21.43
C LEU A 551 5.87 -9.78 -21.93
N SER A 552 5.29 -8.77 -21.28
CA SER A 552 4.09 -8.11 -21.80
C SER A 552 4.08 -6.62 -21.49
N GLY A 553 3.47 -5.84 -22.37
CA GLY A 553 3.40 -4.39 -22.22
C GLY A 553 2.32 -3.78 -23.09
N VAL A 554 2.14 -2.47 -22.93
CA VAL A 554 1.29 -1.65 -23.80
C VAL A 554 2.13 -0.48 -24.30
N VAL A 555 2.26 -0.34 -25.61
CA VAL A 555 2.90 0.81 -26.25
C VAL A 555 1.82 1.74 -26.82
N LYS A 556 2.01 3.04 -26.64
CA LYS A 556 1.19 4.07 -27.29
C LYS A 556 1.97 4.59 -28.50
N LEU A 557 1.49 4.25 -29.69
CA LEU A 557 1.95 4.80 -30.95
C LEU A 557 1.15 6.10 -31.17
N ILE A 558 1.80 7.24 -30.89
CA ILE A 558 1.19 8.59 -30.87
C ILE A 558 1.43 9.30 -32.19
#